data_AF-A0ABD0YA04-F1
#
_entry.id   AF-A0ABD0YA04-F1
#
_cell.length_a   1.000
_cell.length_b   1.000
_cell.length_c   1.000
_cell.angle_alpha   90.00
_cell.angle_beta   90.00
_cell.angle_gamma   90.00
#
_symmetry.space_group_name_H-M   'P 1'
#
loop_
_entity.id
_entity.type
_entity.pdbx_description
1 polymer ?
#
loop_
_entity_poly.entity_id
_entity_poly.type
_entity_poly.pdbx_seq_one_letter_code
_entity_poly.pdbx_strand_id
1 'polypeptide(L)'
;MHHIFLSIFQANTQVNDLFVDLQDGRNLISLLEVLSGEHLHREKGSMRFHMLQNVELVLNFLRYKKIKLVNIRPEDIVDGNPKLTLGLIWTIILHFQVTIFMDI
;
A
#
# COMPACT_ATOMS: atom_id res chain seq x y z
N MET A 1 13.12 -6.00 -14.90
CA MET A 1 11.72 -6.29 -15.32
C MET A 1 11.22 -7.67 -14.86
N HIS A 2 11.94 -8.77 -15.09
CA HIS A 2 11.49 -10.12 -14.68
C HIS A 2 11.41 -10.32 -13.15
N HIS A 3 12.28 -9.66 -12.38
CA HIS A 3 12.33 -9.82 -10.91
C HIS A 3 11.14 -9.17 -10.17
N ILE A 4 10.65 -8.01 -10.61
CA ILE A 4 9.53 -7.32 -9.94
C ILE A 4 8.21 -8.05 -10.20
N PHE A 5 8.02 -8.57 -11.43
CA PHE A 5 6.83 -9.34 -11.77
C PHE A 5 6.79 -10.67 -10.99
N LEU A 6 7.95 -11.30 -10.76
CA LEU A 6 8.10 -12.45 -9.87
C LEU A 6 7.83 -12.10 -8.40
N SER A 7 8.26 -10.93 -7.90
CA SER A 7 7.98 -10.51 -6.52
C SER A 7 6.49 -10.21 -6.28
N ILE A 8 5.79 -9.64 -7.28
CA ILE A 8 4.33 -9.43 -7.23
C ILE A 8 3.60 -10.79 -7.20
N PHE A 9 4.09 -11.80 -7.93
CA PHE A 9 3.53 -13.15 -7.95
C PHE A 9 3.94 -14.03 -6.75
N GLN A 10 5.05 -13.72 -6.08
CA GLN A 10 5.55 -14.49 -4.92
C GLN A 10 4.82 -14.14 -3.61
N ALA A 11 4.12 -13.01 -3.55
CA ALA A 11 3.09 -12.80 -2.54
C ALA A 11 1.87 -13.63 -2.94
N ASN A 12 1.87 -14.92 -2.58
CA ASN A 12 0.81 -15.90 -2.88
C ASN A 12 -0.51 -15.63 -2.11
N THR A 13 -0.85 -14.36 -1.91
CA THR A 13 -2.08 -13.86 -1.33
C THR A 13 -2.99 -13.44 -2.46
N GLN A 14 -3.94 -14.31 -2.81
CA GLN A 14 -5.01 -13.97 -3.71
C GLN A 14 -5.87 -12.90 -3.05
N VAL A 15 -5.83 -11.68 -3.57
CA VAL A 15 -6.79 -10.63 -3.22
C VAL A 15 -8.11 -11.00 -3.89
N ASN A 16 -9.08 -11.41 -3.09
CA ASN A 16 -10.41 -11.79 -3.56
C ASN A 16 -11.34 -10.58 -3.60
N ASP A 17 -11.26 -9.74 -2.57
CA ASP A 17 -11.96 -8.46 -2.52
C ASP A 17 -11.00 -7.37 -2.05
N LEU A 18 -10.60 -6.52 -2.98
CA LEU A 18 -9.67 -5.42 -2.77
C LEU A 18 -10.08 -4.49 -1.62
N PHE A 19 -11.38 -4.31 -1.40
CA PHE A 19 -11.89 -3.39 -0.39
C PHE A 19 -11.92 -3.99 1.00
N VAL A 20 -11.79 -5.31 1.11
CA VAL A 20 -11.72 -6.06 2.37
C VAL A 20 -10.26 -6.40 2.69
N ASP A 21 -9.53 -6.92 1.69
CA ASP A 21 -8.18 -7.45 1.85
C ASP A 21 -7.12 -6.39 2.11
N LEU A 22 -7.44 -5.10 1.92
CA LEU A 22 -6.54 -3.97 2.20
C LEU A 22 -6.84 -3.23 3.51
N GLN A 23 -7.97 -3.51 4.17
CA GLN A 23 -8.42 -2.75 5.35
C GLN A 23 -7.44 -2.82 6.52
N ASP A 24 -6.74 -3.94 6.69
CA ASP A 24 -5.79 -4.11 7.80
C ASP A 24 -4.41 -3.45 7.57
N GLY A 25 -4.21 -2.90 6.36
CA GLY A 25 -2.99 -2.21 5.93
C GLY A 25 -1.80 -3.13 5.63
N ARG A 26 -1.83 -4.43 5.92
CA ARG A 26 -0.65 -5.30 5.79
C ARG A 26 -0.23 -5.56 4.37
N ASN A 27 -1.19 -5.74 3.48
CA ASN A 27 -0.95 -5.93 2.06
C ASN A 27 -0.42 -4.64 1.41
N LEU A 28 -0.90 -3.47 1.86
CA LEU A 28 -0.36 -2.18 1.43
C LEU A 28 1.10 -1.98 1.89
N ILE A 29 1.41 -2.33 3.14
CA ILE A 29 2.80 -2.32 3.64
C ILE A 29 3.68 -3.23 2.79
N SER A 30 3.27 -4.49 2.60
CA SER A 30 4.04 -5.47 1.83
C SER A 30 4.27 -5.01 0.38
N LEU A 31 3.27 -4.37 -0.24
CA LEU A 31 3.40 -3.76 -1.57
C LEU A 31 4.47 -2.66 -1.58
N LEU A 32 4.48 -1.76 -0.59
CA LEU A 32 5.49 -0.71 -0.50
C LEU A 32 6.89 -1.29 -0.27
N GLU A 33 7.04 -2.33 0.55
CA GLU A 33 8.33 -2.99 0.77
C GLU A 33 8.89 -3.57 -0.53
N VAL A 34 8.05 -4.25 -1.33
CA VAL A 34 8.44 -4.80 -2.64
C VAL A 34 8.82 -3.71 -3.64
N LEU A 35 8.06 -2.62 -3.70
CA LEU A 35 8.28 -1.55 -4.67
C LEU A 35 9.44 -0.62 -4.32
N SER A 36 9.70 -0.41 -3.02
CA SER A 36 10.75 0.51 -2.55
C SER A 36 12.06 -0.19 -2.18
N GLY A 37 12.03 -1.50 -1.89
CA GLY A 37 13.15 -2.23 -1.31
C GLY A 37 13.43 -1.90 0.16
N GLU A 38 12.57 -1.12 0.82
CA GLU A 38 12.69 -0.77 2.23
C GLU A 38 11.82 -1.66 3.11
N HIS A 39 12.28 -1.97 4.32
CA HIS A 39 11.51 -2.76 5.28
C HIS A 39 10.74 -1.85 6.25
N LEU A 40 9.46 -2.12 6.45
CA LEU A 40 8.55 -1.29 7.25
C LEU A 40 8.07 -2.04 8.50
N HIS A 41 7.99 -1.33 9.64
CA HIS A 41 7.51 -1.93 10.88
C HIS A 41 5.98 -2.10 10.84
N ARG A 42 5.49 -3.34 10.96
CA ARG A 42 4.07 -3.65 10.96
C ARG A 42 3.53 -3.88 12.38
N GLU A 43 2.43 -3.22 12.70
CA GLU A 43 1.71 -3.46 13.95
C GLU A 43 1.11 -4.86 13.98
N LYS A 44 1.24 -5.51 15.13
CA LYS A 44 0.75 -6.87 15.38
C LYS A 44 -0.64 -6.81 16.02
N GLY A 45 -1.51 -7.76 15.66
CA GLY A 45 -2.88 -7.85 16.19
C GLY A 45 -3.95 -7.46 15.16
N SER A 46 -5.22 -7.68 15.51
CA SER A 46 -6.35 -7.56 14.57
C SER A 46 -7.40 -6.52 14.98
N MET A 47 -7.22 -5.82 16.12
CA MET A 47 -8.09 -4.72 16.49
C MET A 47 -7.99 -3.56 15.49
N ARG A 48 -9.11 -2.83 15.31
CA ARG A 48 -9.19 -1.64 14.45
C ARG A 48 -8.06 -0.64 14.70
N PHE A 49 -7.63 -0.47 15.95
CA PHE A 49 -6.49 0.38 16.29
C PHE A 49 -5.22 -0.02 15.53
N HIS A 50 -4.86 -1.32 15.49
CA HIS A 50 -3.69 -1.80 14.74
C HIS A 50 -3.84 -1.58 13.23
N MET A 51 -5.06 -1.77 12.70
CA MET A 51 -5.35 -1.51 11.29
C MET A 51 -5.12 -0.03 10.94
N LEU A 52 -5.63 0.88 11.76
CA LEU A 52 -5.42 2.33 11.60
C LEU A 52 -3.94 2.70 11.66
N GLN A 53 -3.18 2.12 12.59
CA GLN A 53 -1.73 2.36 12.68
C GLN A 53 -0.98 1.85 11.44
N ASN A 54 -1.31 0.64 10.95
CA ASN A 54 -0.72 0.10 9.73
C ASN A 54 -1.02 0.97 8.50
N VAL A 55 -2.26 1.43 8.35
CA VAL A 55 -2.60 2.33 7.23
C VAL A 55 -1.94 3.70 7.40
N GLU A 56 -1.90 4.27 8.61
CA GLU A 56 -1.22 5.55 8.86
C GLU A 56 0.28 5.46 8.51
N LEU A 57 0.93 4.33 8.80
CA LEU A 57 2.31 4.06 8.37
C LEU A 57 2.45 4.13 6.84
N VAL A 58 1.55 3.47 6.09
CA VAL A 58 1.53 3.50 4.62
C VAL A 58 1.42 4.93 4.10
N LEU A 59 0.46 5.70 4.62
CA LEU A 59 0.25 7.09 4.19
C LEU A 59 1.46 7.98 4.52
N ASN A 60 2.07 7.79 5.70
CA ASN A 60 3.26 8.53 6.11
C ASN A 60 4.48 8.18 5.27
N PHE A 61 4.67 6.92 4.91
CA PHE A 61 5.73 6.50 3.99
C PHE A 61 5.60 7.18 2.62
N LEU A 62 4.38 7.21 2.05
CA LEU A 62 4.13 7.89 0.78
C LEU A 62 4.41 9.39 0.86
N ARG A 63 4.01 10.05 1.96
CA ARG A 63 4.33 11.48 2.21
C ARG A 63 5.83 11.70 2.34
N TYR A 64 6.56 10.80 3.01
CA TYR A 64 8.01 10.84 3.13
C TYR A 64 8.69 10.77 1.76
N LYS A 65 8.20 9.90 0.87
CA LYS A 65 8.59 9.81 -0.55
C LYS A 65 8.11 10.98 -1.43
N LYS A 66 7.55 12.04 -0.83
CA LYS A 66 7.03 13.25 -1.51
C LYS A 66 5.86 12.98 -2.46
N ILE A 67 5.14 11.88 -2.26
CA ILE A 67 3.94 11.55 -3.02
C ILE A 67 2.76 12.29 -2.40
N LYS A 68 2.02 13.04 -3.21
CA LYS A 68 0.85 13.81 -2.75
C LYS A 68 -0.36 12.89 -2.61
N LEU A 69 -0.93 12.84 -1.41
CA LEU A 69 -2.19 12.18 -1.11
C LEU A 69 -3.28 13.25 -0.98
N VAL A 70 -4.32 13.18 -1.81
CA VAL A 70 -5.42 14.15 -1.78
C VAL A 70 -6.60 13.55 -1.03
N ASN A 71 -6.85 14.06 0.18
CA ASN A 71 -8.03 13.72 0.98
C ASN A 71 -8.20 12.21 1.26
N ILE A 72 -7.09 11.51 1.55
CA ILE A 72 -7.10 10.12 2.00
C ILE A 72 -6.64 10.10 3.45
N ARG A 73 -7.47 9.51 4.32
CA ARG A 73 -7.17 9.27 5.72
C ARG A 73 -7.14 7.76 6.03
N PRO A 74 -6.57 7.35 7.18
CA PRO A 74 -6.55 5.93 7.54
C PRO A 74 -7.94 5.31 7.67
N GLU A 75 -8.90 6.06 8.23
CA GLU A 75 -10.25 5.56 8.44
C GLU A 75 -10.93 5.19 7.13
N ASP A 76 -10.68 5.97 6.06
CA ASP A 76 -11.25 5.70 4.74
C ASP A 76 -10.83 4.33 4.20
N ILE A 77 -9.60 3.91 4.47
CA ILE A 77 -9.08 2.62 4.00
C ILE A 77 -9.53 1.48 4.92
N VAL A 78 -9.46 1.68 6.24
CA VAL A 78 -9.89 0.67 7.22
C VAL A 78 -11.39 0.40 7.12
N ASP A 79 -12.20 1.41 6.76
CA ASP A 79 -13.64 1.26 6.51
C ASP A 79 -13.97 0.76 5.10
N GLY A 80 -12.95 0.53 4.26
CA GLY A 80 -13.11 -0.04 2.93
C GLY A 80 -13.77 0.89 1.92
N ASN A 81 -13.59 2.21 2.03
CA ASN A 81 -14.17 3.19 1.09
C ASN A 81 -13.65 2.91 -0.34
N PRO A 82 -14.50 2.45 -1.28
CA PRO A 82 -14.00 1.96 -2.57
C PRO A 82 -13.26 3.01 -3.38
N LYS A 83 -13.76 4.25 -3.37
CA LYS A 83 -13.18 5.36 -4.13
C LYS A 83 -11.79 5.73 -3.61
N LEU A 84 -11.65 5.82 -2.30
CA LEU A 84 -10.39 6.24 -1.67
C LEU A 84 -9.36 5.11 -1.67
N THR A 85 -9.79 3.85 -1.50
CA THR A 85 -8.94 2.66 -1.66
C THR A 85 -8.38 2.56 -3.07
N LEU A 86 -9.22 2.72 -4.11
CA LEU A 86 -8.73 2.74 -5.50
C LEU A 86 -7.80 3.93 -5.76
N GLY A 87 -8.13 5.11 -5.23
CA GLY A 87 -7.27 6.30 -5.35
C GLY A 87 -5.89 6.10 -4.74
N LEU A 88 -5.80 5.41 -3.58
CA LEU A 88 -4.54 5.07 -2.94
C LEU A 88 -3.71 4.12 -3.80
N ILE A 89 -4.32 3.03 -4.28
CA ILE A 89 -3.63 2.02 -5.11
C ILE A 89 -3.15 2.64 -6.42
N TRP A 90 -4.01 3.43 -7.07
CA TRP A 90 -3.65 4.17 -8.28
C TRP A 90 -2.43 5.06 -8.04
N THR A 91 -2.41 5.79 -6.92
CA THR A 91 -1.29 6.66 -6.55
C THR A 91 0.01 5.87 -6.37
N ILE A 92 -0.04 4.71 -5.73
CA ILE A 92 1.11 3.82 -5.54
C ILE A 92 1.62 3.30 -6.89
N ILE A 93 0.74 2.73 -7.72
CA ILE A 93 1.11 2.18 -9.03
C ILE A 93 1.72 3.26 -9.92
N LEU A 94 1.04 4.41 -10.04
CA LEU A 94 1.48 5.50 -10.91
C LEU A 94 2.87 5.99 -10.52
N HIS A 95 3.13 6.18 -9.22
CA HIS A 95 4.43 6.68 -8.77
C HIS A 95 5.55 5.68 -9.07
N PHE A 96 5.41 4.43 -8.63
CA PHE A 96 6.50 3.46 -8.76
C PHE A 96 6.73 3.00 -10.20
N GLN A 97 5.69 2.92 -11.04
CA GLN A 97 5.86 2.59 -12.46
C GLN A 97 6.57 3.72 -13.23
N VAL A 98 6.24 4.99 -12.95
CA VAL A 98 6.88 6.14 -13.59
C VAL A 98 8.33 6.28 -13.13
N THR A 99 8.61 6.11 -11.83
CA THR A 99 9.99 6.13 -11.30
C THR A 99 10.85 5.07 -11.99
N ILE A 100 10.36 3.82 -12.10
CA ILE A 100 11.08 2.75 -12.81
C ILE A 100 11.37 3.11 -14.27
N PHE A 101 10.47 3.83 -14.95
CA PHE A 101 10.71 4.26 -16.33
C PHE A 101 11.74 5.38 -16.45
N MET A 102 11.85 6.26 -15.45
CA MET A 102 12.83 7.35 -15.43
C MET A 102 14.24 6.90 -15.02
N ASP A 103 14.36 5.77 -14.31
CA ASP A 103 15.64 5.21 -13.83
C ASP A 103 16.32 4.27 -14.85
N ILE A 104 15.78 4.12 -16.07
CA ILE A 104 16.32 3.32 -17.19
C ILE A 104 16.81 4.26 -18.29
#